data_AF-A0A2E0K0E5-F1
#
_entry.id   AF-A0A2E0K0E5-F1
#
_cell.length_a   1.000
_cell.length_b   1.000
_cell.length_c   1.000
_cell.angle_alpha   90.00
_cell.angle_beta   90.00
_cell.angle_gamma   90.00
#
_symmetry.space_group_name_H-M   'P 1'
#
loop_
_entity.id
_entity.type
_entity.pdbx_description
1 polymer ?
#
loop_
_entity_poly.entity_id
_entity_poly.type
_entity_poly.pdbx_seq_one_letter_code
_entity_poly.pdbx_strand_id
1 'polypeptide(L)'
;MEQSLLSTSGGLGFDLPVSNNGYRWWYVDGFSDCGAHGVTLIFFIGTVFSPFYAAARKKGPTDPRDFVCVNAVFYEPKQKHWAMTERRARDLQTSPSMLKIGPSSMSFNGESLTVDLDERSAPFRRAIKGKVVIDMPAHTDRCYALHSAGEHRWWPIAPTARVKVSLDAPSVSWEGSGYVDTSGGTVALEDTFTDWHWSRAEMGPEHCRIVYEAHARDGETCLMTLFGGPKTGMASEHSPPRRDLSGGPIWRVTRPARSHQGFRVQKTLEDTPFYTRSHLHDASGNSVMHESLDLDRFSAPWVQRLLPFRMRKIFYGLSNAGDSRVTIPFSKSLK
;
A
#
# COMPACT_ATOMS: atom_id res chain seq x y z
N MET A 1 20.67 -10.54 -4.61
CA MET A 1 20.05 -11.91 -4.59
C MET A 1 18.74 -11.77 -5.32
N GLU A 2 18.40 -12.67 -6.23
CA GLU A 2 17.10 -12.58 -6.91
C GLU A 2 15.94 -12.71 -5.91
N GLN A 3 14.88 -11.93 -6.14
CA GLN A 3 13.63 -12.08 -5.42
C GLN A 3 12.93 -13.34 -5.91
N SER A 4 12.52 -14.21 -5.00
CA SER A 4 11.71 -15.39 -5.35
C SER A 4 10.32 -14.98 -5.84
N LEU A 5 9.58 -15.94 -6.42
CA LEU A 5 8.16 -15.74 -6.65
C LEU A 5 7.45 -15.32 -5.35
N LEU A 6 6.40 -14.53 -5.55
CA LEU A 6 5.69 -13.80 -4.51
C LEU A 6 4.52 -14.61 -3.94
N SER A 7 4.27 -15.79 -4.48
CA SER A 7 3.20 -16.70 -4.12
C SER A 7 3.72 -18.11 -3.87
N THR A 8 2.94 -18.87 -3.12
CA THR A 8 3.01 -20.33 -3.00
C THR A 8 1.64 -20.88 -3.41
N SER A 9 1.58 -22.12 -3.90
CA SER A 9 0.34 -22.72 -4.42
C SER A 9 -0.85 -22.50 -3.48
N GLY A 10 -1.83 -21.70 -3.90
CA GLY A 10 -3.08 -21.45 -3.18
C GLY A 10 -3.05 -20.33 -2.13
N GLY A 11 -1.95 -19.60 -1.95
CA GLY A 11 -1.84 -18.52 -0.96
C GLY A 11 -1.28 -17.20 -1.51
N LEU A 12 -1.42 -16.12 -0.74
CA LEU A 12 -0.91 -14.79 -1.11
C LEU A 12 0.54 -14.54 -0.64
N GLY A 13 1.21 -15.60 -0.14
CA GLY A 13 2.61 -15.57 0.27
C GLY A 13 2.88 -14.78 1.54
N PHE A 14 1.91 -14.67 2.47
CA PHE A 14 2.03 -13.90 3.72
C PHE A 14 3.16 -14.37 4.64
N ASP A 15 3.51 -15.65 4.59
CA ASP A 15 4.53 -16.31 5.38
C ASP A 15 5.87 -16.49 4.65
N LEU A 16 5.97 -16.01 3.40
CA LEU A 16 7.22 -16.06 2.66
C LEU A 16 8.29 -15.18 3.33
N PRO A 17 9.54 -15.69 3.46
CA PRO A 17 10.60 -14.93 4.09
C PRO A 17 10.97 -13.70 3.25
N VAL A 18 11.33 -12.63 3.95
CA VAL A 18 11.85 -11.40 3.34
C VAL A 18 13.32 -11.28 3.75
N SER A 19 14.21 -11.13 2.77
CA SER A 19 15.65 -11.02 3.04
C SER A 19 15.97 -9.74 3.81
N ASN A 20 17.12 -9.74 4.51
CA ASN A 20 17.66 -8.52 5.10
C ASN A 20 17.72 -7.40 4.06
N ASN A 21 17.42 -6.17 4.47
CA ASN A 21 17.29 -4.96 3.65
C ASN A 21 16.18 -4.97 2.58
N GLY A 22 15.52 -6.12 2.36
CA GLY A 22 14.43 -6.26 1.42
C GLY A 22 13.09 -5.75 1.94
N TYR A 23 12.06 -5.98 1.15
CA TYR A 23 10.70 -5.59 1.49
C TYR A 23 9.67 -6.53 0.87
N ARG A 24 8.48 -6.47 1.45
CA ARG A 24 7.26 -7.08 0.93
C ARG A 24 6.07 -6.20 1.29
N TRP A 25 5.14 -6.02 0.36
CA TRP A 25 3.87 -5.42 0.70
C TRP A 25 2.69 -6.09 0.00
N TRP A 26 1.53 -5.99 0.63
CA TRP A 26 0.24 -6.33 0.05
C TRP A 26 -0.59 -5.07 -0.01
N TYR A 27 -1.07 -4.75 -1.20
CA TYR A 27 -1.74 -3.51 -1.52
C TYR A 27 -3.19 -3.80 -1.90
N VAL A 28 -4.10 -2.97 -1.42
CA VAL A 28 -5.50 -2.93 -1.85
C VAL A 28 -5.85 -1.50 -2.21
N ASP A 29 -6.49 -1.30 -3.37
CA ASP A 29 -7.20 -0.05 -3.67
C ASP A 29 -8.64 -0.31 -4.08
N GLY A 30 -9.43 0.77 -4.10
CA GLY A 30 -10.72 0.78 -4.74
C GLY A 30 -11.42 2.12 -4.70
N PHE A 31 -12.44 2.25 -5.53
CA PHE A 31 -13.37 3.38 -5.56
C PHE A 31 -14.80 2.89 -5.44
N SER A 32 -15.63 3.61 -4.68
CA SER A 32 -17.06 3.30 -4.56
C SER A 32 -17.77 3.39 -5.91
N ASP A 33 -18.89 2.69 -6.09
CA ASP A 33 -19.70 2.76 -7.33
C ASP A 33 -20.18 4.16 -7.69
N CYS A 34 -20.39 5.03 -6.69
CA CYS A 34 -20.74 6.44 -6.93
C CYS A 34 -19.52 7.33 -7.24
N GLY A 35 -18.31 6.79 -7.25
CA GLY A 35 -17.04 7.49 -7.50
C GLY A 35 -16.62 8.50 -6.43
N ALA A 36 -17.38 8.64 -5.34
CA ALA A 36 -17.19 9.69 -4.34
C ALA A 36 -16.25 9.27 -3.20
N HIS A 37 -16.08 7.96 -2.98
CA HIS A 37 -15.25 7.39 -1.94
C HIS A 37 -14.11 6.58 -2.54
N GLY A 38 -13.02 6.43 -1.79
CA GLY A 38 -11.93 5.54 -2.17
C GLY A 38 -11.16 5.01 -0.98
N VAL A 39 -10.42 3.93 -1.20
CA VAL A 39 -9.59 3.30 -0.18
C VAL A 39 -8.21 2.96 -0.73
N THR A 40 -7.21 3.05 0.13
CA THR A 40 -5.94 2.37 -0.09
C THR A 40 -5.42 1.76 1.20
N LEU A 41 -5.11 0.47 1.17
CA LEU A 41 -4.56 -0.28 2.31
C LEU A 41 -3.24 -0.91 1.90
N ILE A 42 -2.23 -0.80 2.75
CA ILE A 42 -0.94 -1.45 2.53
C ILE A 42 -0.44 -2.05 3.83
N PHE A 43 -0.09 -3.33 3.80
CA PHE A 43 0.61 -4.00 4.89
C PHE A 43 2.04 -4.27 4.44
N PHE A 44 3.01 -3.77 5.21
CA PHE A 44 4.44 -3.84 4.89
C PHE A 44 5.18 -4.76 5.83
N ILE A 45 6.09 -5.56 5.28
CA ILE A 45 7.26 -6.13 5.96
C ILE A 45 8.48 -5.47 5.32
N GLY A 46 9.28 -4.74 6.10
CA GLY A 46 10.32 -3.87 5.55
C GLY A 46 9.71 -2.63 4.89
N THR A 47 9.19 -1.71 5.70
CA THR A 47 8.44 -0.54 5.21
C THR A 47 9.31 0.37 4.34
N VAL A 48 9.10 0.33 3.02
CA VAL A 48 9.93 1.03 2.04
C VAL A 48 9.96 2.55 2.19
N PHE A 49 8.91 3.14 2.77
CA PHE A 49 8.84 4.58 3.02
C PHE A 49 9.29 4.99 4.43
N SER A 50 9.81 4.05 5.24
CA SER A 50 10.24 4.34 6.60
C SER A 50 11.61 5.04 6.63
N PRO A 51 11.71 6.27 7.18
CA PRO A 51 13.00 6.92 7.39
C PRO A 51 13.85 6.17 8.42
N PHE A 52 13.21 5.43 9.34
CA PHE A 52 13.90 4.64 10.34
C PHE A 52 14.51 3.38 9.72
N TYR A 53 13.79 2.74 8.80
CA TYR A 53 14.32 1.58 8.10
C TYR A 53 15.46 1.97 7.16
N ALA A 54 15.28 3.05 6.40
CA ALA A 54 16.35 3.61 5.56
C ALA A 54 17.60 3.96 6.38
N ALA A 55 17.44 4.57 7.57
CA ALA A 55 18.56 4.85 8.45
C ALA A 55 19.22 3.59 9.05
N ALA A 56 18.45 2.54 9.32
CA ALA A 56 18.97 1.27 9.81
C ALA A 56 19.80 0.54 8.73
N ARG A 57 19.29 0.47 7.49
CA ARG A 57 20.02 -0.13 6.35
C ARG A 57 21.39 0.50 6.12
N LYS A 58 21.50 1.82 6.33
CA LYS A 58 22.79 2.55 6.23
C LYS A 58 23.83 2.14 7.28
N LYS A 59 23.41 1.52 8.39
CA LYS A 59 24.31 1.04 9.45
C LYS A 59 24.76 -0.41 9.24
N GLY A 60 24.08 -1.15 8.36
CA GLY A 60 24.38 -2.54 8.06
C GLY A 60 23.14 -3.36 7.70
N PRO A 61 23.31 -4.67 7.46
CA PRO A 61 22.19 -5.58 7.19
C PRO A 61 21.12 -5.49 8.28
N THR A 62 19.88 -5.23 7.87
CA THR A 62 18.76 -4.97 8.77
C THR A 62 17.60 -5.91 8.49
N ASP A 63 17.08 -6.56 9.53
CA ASP A 63 15.90 -7.42 9.44
C ASP A 63 14.63 -6.58 9.12
N PRO A 64 13.94 -6.83 8.00
CA PRO A 64 12.74 -6.07 7.62
C PRO A 64 11.57 -6.24 8.61
N ARG A 65 11.55 -7.32 9.41
CA ARG A 65 10.47 -7.57 10.38
C ARG A 65 10.45 -6.56 11.52
N ASP A 66 11.56 -5.89 11.78
CA ASP A 66 11.62 -4.79 12.76
C ASP A 66 11.00 -3.47 12.27
N PHE A 67 10.57 -3.42 11.01
CA PHE A 67 9.99 -2.25 10.35
C PHE A 67 8.71 -2.64 9.59
N VAL A 68 7.76 -3.24 10.29
CA VAL A 68 6.45 -3.62 9.75
C VAL A 68 5.46 -2.47 9.89
N CYS A 69 4.56 -2.28 8.93
CA CYS A 69 3.64 -1.14 8.96
C CYS A 69 2.27 -1.47 8.37
N VAL A 70 1.23 -0.84 8.92
CA VAL A 70 -0.08 -0.73 8.28
C VAL A 70 -0.30 0.70 7.86
N ASN A 71 -0.47 0.92 6.56
CA ASN A 71 -0.92 2.17 5.96
C ASN A 71 -2.37 2.00 5.53
N ALA A 72 -3.28 2.78 6.11
CA ALA A 72 -4.71 2.76 5.80
C ALA A 72 -5.18 4.17 5.47
N VAL A 73 -5.74 4.32 4.27
CA VAL A 73 -6.25 5.59 3.77
C VAL A 73 -7.69 5.41 3.30
N PHE A 74 -8.61 6.21 3.83
CA PHE A 74 -9.99 6.31 3.37
C PHE A 74 -10.26 7.73 2.91
N TYR A 75 -10.59 7.86 1.63
CA TYR A 75 -10.91 9.10 0.97
C TYR A 75 -12.42 9.30 0.97
N GLU A 76 -12.89 10.22 1.80
CA GLU A 76 -14.29 10.59 1.87
C GLU A 76 -14.52 11.92 1.13
N PRO A 77 -15.75 12.25 0.73
CA PRO A 77 -16.05 13.49 0.00
C PRO A 77 -15.56 14.75 0.73
N LYS A 78 -15.68 14.79 2.06
CA LYS A 78 -15.38 15.96 2.90
C LYS A 78 -14.09 15.85 3.70
N GLN A 79 -13.54 14.65 3.87
CA GLN A 79 -12.39 14.42 4.75
C GLN A 79 -11.58 13.21 4.30
N LYS A 80 -10.36 13.10 4.84
CA LYS A 80 -9.51 11.94 4.66
C LYS A 80 -9.19 11.33 6.02
N HIS A 81 -9.30 10.02 6.12
CA HIS A 81 -8.80 9.27 7.27
C HIS A 81 -7.52 8.58 6.85
N TRP A 82 -6.45 8.81 7.60
CA TRP A 82 -5.15 8.30 7.24
C TRP A 82 -4.41 7.83 8.48
N ALA A 83 -3.91 6.59 8.45
CA ALA A 83 -3.00 6.05 9.44
C ALA A 83 -1.82 5.40 8.72
N MET A 84 -0.61 5.62 9.24
CA MET A 84 0.58 4.88 8.86
C MET A 84 1.35 4.55 10.13
N THR A 85 1.16 3.32 10.62
CA THR A 85 1.63 2.89 11.93
C THR A 85 2.73 1.85 11.77
N GLU A 86 3.98 2.25 12.05
CA GLU A 86 5.13 1.36 12.10
C GLU A 86 5.24 0.67 13.47
N ARG A 87 5.51 -0.63 13.42
CA ARG A 87 5.66 -1.57 14.54
C ARG A 87 6.91 -2.44 14.34
N ARG A 88 7.19 -3.35 15.28
CA ARG A 88 8.40 -4.22 15.27
C ARG A 88 8.05 -5.68 15.07
N ALA A 89 9.06 -6.54 14.99
CA ALA A 89 8.90 -7.98 14.74
C ALA A 89 7.98 -8.68 15.74
N ARG A 90 7.97 -8.25 17.02
CA ARG A 90 7.06 -8.80 18.04
C ARG A 90 5.57 -8.57 17.76
N ASP A 91 5.25 -7.58 16.92
CA ASP A 91 3.88 -7.23 16.54
C ASP A 91 3.49 -7.90 15.22
N LEU A 92 4.39 -8.66 14.59
CA LEU A 92 4.18 -9.37 13.34
C LEU A 92 3.82 -10.84 13.63
N GLN A 93 2.75 -11.32 13.02
CA GLN A 93 2.45 -12.75 12.93
C GLN A 93 2.06 -13.09 11.49
N THR A 94 2.61 -14.19 10.97
CA THR A 94 2.38 -14.63 9.60
C THR A 94 2.03 -16.10 9.57
N SER A 95 1.10 -16.46 8.69
CA SER A 95 0.76 -17.83 8.30
C SER A 95 0.44 -17.84 6.80
N PRO A 96 0.29 -19.01 6.15
CA PRO A 96 -0.06 -19.05 4.73
C PRO A 96 -1.32 -18.26 4.34
N SER A 97 -2.26 -18.12 5.28
CA SER A 97 -3.57 -17.47 5.07
C SER A 97 -3.77 -16.18 5.86
N MET A 98 -2.81 -15.75 6.69
CA MET A 98 -2.95 -14.54 7.51
C MET A 98 -1.64 -13.75 7.63
N LEU A 99 -1.74 -12.44 7.49
CA LEU A 99 -0.74 -11.47 7.90
C LEU A 99 -1.33 -10.55 8.98
N LYS A 100 -0.76 -10.54 10.17
CA LYS A 100 -1.18 -9.68 11.28
C LYS A 100 -0.05 -8.74 11.69
N ILE A 101 -0.36 -7.45 11.80
CA ILE A 101 0.55 -6.40 12.27
C ILE A 101 -0.16 -5.63 13.39
N GLY A 102 0.25 -5.90 14.64
CA GLY A 102 -0.40 -5.39 15.83
C GLY A 102 -1.87 -5.82 15.90
N PRO A 103 -2.82 -4.89 16.03
CA PRO A 103 -4.24 -5.23 16.12
C PRO A 103 -4.95 -5.39 14.76
N SER A 104 -4.27 -5.07 13.65
CA SER A 104 -4.83 -5.13 12.29
C SER A 104 -4.32 -6.39 11.55
N SER A 105 -5.11 -6.94 10.64
CA SER A 105 -4.75 -8.15 9.90
C SER A 105 -5.35 -8.23 8.49
N MET A 106 -4.68 -8.95 7.61
CA MET A 106 -5.18 -9.45 6.33
C MET A 106 -5.34 -10.97 6.42
N SER A 107 -6.50 -11.50 6.04
CA SER A 107 -6.77 -12.95 6.01
C SER A 107 -7.36 -13.36 4.67
N PHE A 108 -6.82 -14.40 4.04
CA PHE A 108 -7.27 -14.93 2.76
C PHE A 108 -7.77 -16.36 2.92
N ASN A 109 -8.98 -16.65 2.42
CA ASN A 109 -9.61 -17.97 2.54
C ASN A 109 -9.67 -18.76 1.22
N GLY A 110 -9.08 -18.24 0.14
CA GLY A 110 -9.16 -18.81 -1.21
C GLY A 110 -10.08 -18.04 -2.17
N GLU A 111 -11.10 -17.34 -1.64
CA GLU A 111 -12.10 -16.61 -2.44
C GLU A 111 -12.16 -15.13 -2.08
N SER A 112 -11.87 -14.77 -0.84
CA SER A 112 -11.92 -13.39 -0.36
C SER A 112 -10.75 -13.03 0.54
N LEU A 113 -10.32 -11.78 0.43
CA LEU A 113 -9.36 -11.15 1.33
C LEU A 113 -10.13 -10.28 2.31
N THR A 114 -10.06 -10.62 3.59
CA THR A 114 -10.63 -9.81 4.68
C THR A 114 -9.54 -9.02 5.37
N VAL A 115 -9.70 -7.71 5.44
CA VAL A 115 -8.84 -6.80 6.19
C VAL A 115 -9.57 -6.31 7.43
N ASP A 116 -9.10 -6.70 8.60
CA ASP A 116 -9.53 -6.17 9.89
C ASP A 116 -8.61 -5.02 10.30
N LEU A 117 -9.19 -3.85 10.57
CA LEU A 117 -8.46 -2.64 10.93
C LEU A 117 -8.76 -2.22 12.37
N ASP A 118 -7.71 -1.91 13.13
CA ASP A 118 -7.79 -1.16 14.39
C ASP A 118 -6.59 -0.21 14.47
N GLU A 119 -6.69 0.88 13.73
CA GLU A 119 -5.66 1.90 13.62
C GLU A 119 -6.11 3.23 14.22
N ARG A 120 -5.14 4.13 14.41
CA ARG A 120 -5.40 5.51 14.83
C ARG A 120 -4.83 6.44 13.80
N SER A 121 -5.70 7.30 13.28
CA SER A 121 -5.34 8.28 12.26
C SER A 121 -4.27 9.26 12.75
N ALA A 122 -3.48 9.79 11.81
CA ALA A 122 -2.57 10.90 12.05
C ALA A 122 -3.16 12.20 11.48
N PRO A 123 -2.89 13.36 12.10
CA PRO A 123 -2.18 13.53 13.38
C PRO A 123 -3.10 13.36 14.62
N PHE A 124 -4.44 13.38 14.43
CA PHE A 124 -5.41 13.57 15.52
C PHE A 124 -5.85 12.30 16.27
N ARG A 125 -5.26 11.13 15.98
CA ARG A 125 -5.50 9.85 16.68
C ARG A 125 -6.97 9.39 16.72
N ARG A 126 -7.79 9.82 15.76
CA ARG A 126 -9.16 9.30 15.60
C ARG A 126 -9.12 7.83 15.17
N ALA A 127 -10.02 7.01 15.68
CA ALA A 127 -10.07 5.58 15.35
C ALA A 127 -10.35 5.37 13.85
N ILE A 128 -9.68 4.37 13.28
CA ILE A 128 -10.00 3.74 12.00
C ILE A 128 -10.19 2.27 12.32
N LYS A 129 -11.44 1.86 12.50
CA LYS A 129 -11.81 0.53 12.99
C LYS A 129 -12.95 -0.07 12.19
N GLY A 130 -12.81 -1.33 11.81
CA GLY A 130 -13.82 -2.10 11.09
C GLY A 130 -13.19 -3.04 10.08
N LYS A 131 -13.95 -3.41 9.05
CA LYS A 131 -13.56 -4.40 8.05
C LYS A 131 -13.59 -3.85 6.63
N VAL A 132 -12.66 -4.33 5.81
CA VAL A 132 -12.70 -4.20 4.35
C VAL A 132 -12.62 -5.61 3.77
N VAL A 133 -13.64 -6.02 3.02
CA VAL A 133 -13.71 -7.34 2.39
C VAL A 133 -13.54 -7.16 0.89
N ILE A 134 -12.65 -7.96 0.29
CA ILE A 134 -12.40 -7.96 -1.14
C ILE A 134 -12.76 -9.33 -1.68
N ASP A 135 -13.78 -9.38 -2.53
CA ASP A 135 -14.20 -10.60 -3.21
C ASP A 135 -13.33 -10.81 -4.45
N MET A 136 -12.56 -11.89 -4.43
CA MET A 136 -11.56 -12.25 -5.44
C MET A 136 -11.65 -13.75 -5.80
N PRO A 137 -12.78 -14.20 -6.38
CA PRO A 137 -13.01 -15.62 -6.69
C PRO A 137 -12.01 -16.20 -7.71
N ALA A 138 -11.24 -15.35 -8.37
CA ALA A 138 -10.11 -15.73 -9.20
C ALA A 138 -8.95 -14.76 -8.94
N HIS A 139 -7.73 -15.23 -9.20
CA HIS A 139 -6.52 -14.43 -9.16
C HIS A 139 -5.62 -14.79 -10.34
N THR A 140 -4.77 -13.85 -10.74
CA THR A 140 -3.75 -14.12 -11.76
C THR A 140 -2.63 -14.97 -11.18
N ASP A 141 -1.88 -15.66 -12.02
CA ASP A 141 -0.76 -16.52 -11.65
C ASP A 141 0.62 -15.89 -11.94
N ARG A 142 0.65 -14.83 -12.74
CA ARG A 142 1.89 -14.27 -13.28
C ARG A 142 2.49 -13.19 -12.38
N CYS A 143 3.73 -13.43 -11.98
CA CYS A 143 4.58 -12.47 -11.28
C CYS A 143 5.61 -11.87 -12.25
N TYR A 144 5.73 -10.55 -12.27
CA TYR A 144 6.56 -9.79 -13.19
C TYR A 144 7.83 -9.31 -12.48
N ALA A 145 8.97 -9.41 -13.16
CA ALA A 145 10.19 -8.73 -12.72
C ALA A 145 10.14 -7.26 -13.15
N LEU A 146 10.53 -6.37 -12.24
CA LEU A 146 10.55 -4.91 -12.49
C LEU A 146 11.92 -4.39 -12.92
N HIS A 147 12.93 -5.26 -12.90
CA HIS A 147 14.30 -4.99 -13.31
C HIS A 147 14.98 -6.30 -13.73
N SER A 148 15.90 -6.26 -14.68
CA SER A 148 16.57 -7.43 -15.25
C SER A 148 17.42 -8.22 -14.23
N ALA A 149 17.91 -7.58 -13.16
CA ALA A 149 18.61 -8.26 -12.08
C ALA A 149 17.68 -9.14 -11.21
N GLY A 150 16.36 -9.06 -11.42
CA GLY A 150 15.39 -9.91 -10.73
C GLY A 150 15.22 -9.59 -9.24
N GLU A 151 15.75 -8.46 -8.77
CA GLU A 151 15.72 -8.06 -7.35
C GLU A 151 14.38 -7.47 -6.91
N HIS A 152 13.51 -7.11 -7.87
CA HIS A 152 12.19 -6.56 -7.62
C HIS A 152 11.14 -7.30 -8.44
N ARG A 153 10.06 -7.69 -7.78
CA ARG A 153 8.92 -8.36 -8.39
C ARG A 153 7.60 -7.73 -7.99
N TRP A 154 6.63 -7.84 -8.89
CA TRP A 154 5.25 -7.38 -8.71
C TRP A 154 4.28 -8.41 -9.26
N TRP A 155 3.22 -8.68 -8.50
CA TRP A 155 2.17 -9.61 -8.88
C TRP A 155 0.80 -8.95 -8.71
N PRO A 156 0.08 -8.66 -9.82
CA PRO A 156 -1.29 -8.16 -9.78
C PRO A 156 -2.27 -9.30 -9.46
N ILE A 157 -2.39 -9.66 -8.18
CA ILE A 157 -3.19 -10.79 -7.68
C ILE A 157 -4.62 -10.74 -8.23
N ALA A 158 -5.36 -9.68 -7.90
CA ALA A 158 -6.74 -9.46 -8.32
C ALA A 158 -6.82 -8.12 -9.07
N PRO A 159 -6.56 -8.11 -10.39
CA PRO A 159 -6.52 -6.88 -11.18
C PRO A 159 -7.89 -6.20 -11.29
N THR A 160 -8.96 -6.97 -11.11
CA THR A 160 -10.30 -6.50 -10.79
C THR A 160 -10.87 -7.32 -9.63
N ALA A 161 -11.64 -6.67 -8.76
CA ALA A 161 -12.33 -7.29 -7.62
C ALA A 161 -13.53 -6.41 -7.21
N ARG A 162 -14.37 -6.92 -6.30
CA ARG A 162 -15.34 -6.10 -5.57
C ARG A 162 -14.82 -5.84 -4.17
N VAL A 163 -14.82 -4.57 -3.75
CA VAL A 163 -14.46 -4.18 -2.40
C VAL A 163 -15.70 -3.71 -1.66
N LYS A 164 -15.85 -4.15 -0.41
CA LYS A 164 -16.86 -3.71 0.54
C LYS A 164 -16.16 -3.15 1.77
N VAL A 165 -16.41 -1.87 2.04
CA VAL A 165 -15.89 -1.17 3.21
C VAL A 165 -16.98 -1.07 4.24
N SER A 166 -16.68 -1.43 5.49
CA SER A 166 -17.59 -1.30 6.62
C SER A 166 -16.78 -0.95 7.88
N LEU A 167 -16.65 0.35 8.14
CA LEU A 167 -15.92 0.89 9.28
C LEU A 167 -16.87 1.38 10.37
N ASP A 168 -16.75 0.80 11.57
CA ASP A 168 -17.47 1.27 12.77
C ASP A 168 -17.05 2.71 13.13
N ALA A 169 -15.76 2.98 13.03
CA ALA A 169 -15.18 4.32 13.13
C ALA A 169 -14.31 4.55 11.89
N PRO A 170 -14.64 5.51 11.02
CA PRO A 170 -15.49 6.69 11.23
C PRO A 170 -16.95 6.54 10.80
N SER A 171 -17.55 5.34 10.87
CA SER A 171 -18.94 5.08 10.43
C SER A 171 -19.13 5.28 8.93
N VAL A 172 -18.25 4.62 8.15
CA VAL A 172 -18.26 4.65 6.68
C VAL A 172 -18.62 3.27 6.16
N SER A 173 -19.55 3.22 5.21
CA SER A 173 -19.93 1.97 4.55
C SER A 173 -20.23 2.24 3.07
N TRP A 174 -19.56 1.50 2.19
CA TRP A 174 -19.78 1.56 0.75
C TRP A 174 -19.19 0.32 0.06
N GLU A 175 -19.58 0.11 -1.18
CA GLU A 175 -19.02 -0.92 -2.05
C GLU A 175 -18.62 -0.34 -3.41
N GLY A 176 -17.72 -1.04 -4.11
CA GLY A 176 -17.04 -0.48 -5.26
C GLY A 176 -16.10 -1.44 -5.98
N SER A 177 -15.47 -0.94 -7.03
CA SER A 177 -14.41 -1.67 -7.73
C SER A 177 -13.15 -1.69 -6.87
N GLY A 178 -12.48 -2.84 -6.85
CA GLY A 178 -11.29 -3.09 -6.06
C GLY A 178 -10.14 -3.64 -6.88
N TYR A 179 -8.96 -3.58 -6.30
CA TYR A 179 -7.71 -4.11 -6.83
C TYR A 179 -6.84 -4.64 -5.71
N VAL A 180 -6.14 -5.76 -5.96
CA VAL A 180 -5.17 -6.31 -5.02
C VAL A 180 -3.88 -6.67 -5.74
N ASP A 181 -2.76 -6.24 -5.16
CA ASP A 181 -1.44 -6.66 -5.61
C ASP A 181 -0.51 -7.01 -4.46
N THR A 182 0.63 -7.52 -4.85
CA THR A 182 1.76 -7.60 -3.95
C THR A 182 3.06 -7.32 -4.69
N SER A 183 3.98 -6.63 -4.02
CA SER A 183 5.35 -6.45 -4.51
C SER A 183 6.36 -6.90 -3.48
N GLY A 184 7.54 -7.27 -3.94
CA GLY A 184 8.65 -7.65 -3.09
C GLY A 184 9.97 -7.33 -3.73
N GLY A 185 10.98 -7.14 -2.90
CA GLY A 185 12.34 -7.02 -3.38
C GLY A 185 13.37 -7.35 -2.32
N THR A 186 14.57 -7.70 -2.77
CA THR A 186 15.68 -8.08 -1.90
C THR A 186 16.57 -6.90 -1.52
N VAL A 187 16.39 -5.77 -2.20
CA VAL A 187 17.07 -4.49 -1.98
C VAL A 187 16.06 -3.34 -1.85
N ALA A 188 16.51 -2.17 -1.41
CA ALA A 188 15.64 -1.02 -1.28
C ALA A 188 15.25 -0.46 -2.66
N LEU A 189 14.04 0.11 -2.77
CA LEU A 189 13.58 0.70 -4.04
C LEU A 189 14.53 1.78 -4.53
N GLU A 190 14.99 2.64 -3.62
CA GLU A 190 15.87 3.76 -3.94
C GLU A 190 17.28 3.35 -4.35
N ASP A 191 17.68 2.09 -4.15
CA ASP A 191 18.98 1.59 -4.62
C ASP A 191 18.93 1.24 -6.12
N THR A 192 17.75 0.84 -6.61
CA THR A 192 17.56 0.38 -8.00
C THR A 192 16.89 1.43 -8.89
N PHE A 193 15.86 2.11 -8.39
CA PHE A 193 15.00 2.99 -9.19
C PHE A 193 15.19 4.48 -8.85
N THR A 194 15.05 5.32 -9.88
CA THR A 194 14.99 6.78 -9.77
C THR A 194 13.55 7.26 -9.57
N ASP A 195 12.61 6.65 -10.29
CA ASP A 195 11.17 6.89 -10.17
C ASP A 195 10.36 5.69 -10.69
N TRP A 196 9.08 5.65 -10.33
CA TRP A 196 8.10 4.82 -11.03
C TRP A 196 6.74 5.51 -11.04
N HIS A 197 5.94 5.15 -12.03
CA HIS A 197 4.54 5.51 -12.08
C HIS A 197 3.69 4.33 -12.49
N TRP A 198 2.50 4.30 -11.93
CA TRP A 198 1.58 3.19 -12.06
C TRP A 198 0.17 3.71 -12.25
N SER A 199 -0.60 3.05 -13.10
CA SER A 199 -2.03 3.32 -13.20
C SER A 199 -2.83 2.09 -13.51
N ARG A 200 -4.04 2.02 -12.95
CA ARG A 200 -5.04 1.00 -13.27
C ARG A 200 -6.32 1.70 -13.70
N ALA A 201 -6.72 1.47 -14.95
CA ALA A 201 -8.02 1.86 -15.47
C ALA A 201 -8.99 0.69 -15.38
N GLU A 202 -10.18 0.93 -14.85
CA GLU A 202 -11.27 -0.05 -14.84
C GLU A 202 -11.86 -0.18 -16.24
N MET A 203 -11.82 -1.38 -16.84
CA MET A 203 -12.30 -1.64 -18.21
C MET A 203 -13.54 -2.53 -18.15
N GLY A 204 -14.49 -2.17 -17.28
CA GLY A 204 -15.66 -2.98 -16.92
C GLY A 204 -15.39 -3.95 -15.75
N PRO A 205 -16.37 -4.78 -15.38
CA PRO A 205 -16.31 -5.56 -14.14
C PRO A 205 -15.22 -6.64 -14.13
N GLU A 206 -14.93 -7.22 -15.29
CA GLU A 206 -14.01 -8.36 -15.42
C GLU A 206 -12.63 -7.97 -15.97
N HIS A 207 -12.43 -6.73 -16.41
CA HIS A 207 -11.19 -6.32 -17.06
C HIS A 207 -10.67 -4.99 -16.52
N CYS A 208 -9.35 -4.83 -16.57
CA CYS A 208 -8.68 -3.57 -16.33
C CYS A 208 -7.54 -3.39 -17.33
N ARG A 209 -7.03 -2.16 -17.40
CA ARG A 209 -5.75 -1.87 -18.03
C ARG A 209 -4.78 -1.33 -16.98
N ILE A 210 -3.63 -1.97 -16.83
CA ILE A 210 -2.55 -1.53 -15.94
C ILE A 210 -1.40 -1.01 -16.78
N VAL A 211 -0.86 0.14 -16.40
CA VAL A 211 0.43 0.64 -16.88
C VAL A 211 1.35 0.69 -15.68
N TYR A 212 2.51 0.03 -15.79
CA TYR A 212 3.58 0.08 -14.81
C TYR A 212 4.83 0.52 -15.54
N GLU A 213 5.43 1.64 -15.11
CA GLU A 213 6.66 2.15 -15.68
C GLU A 213 7.62 2.51 -14.57
N ALA A 214 8.82 1.90 -14.57
CA ALA A 214 9.87 2.14 -13.60
C ALA A 214 11.18 2.43 -14.31
N HIS A 215 11.87 3.49 -13.87
CA HIS A 215 13.14 3.92 -14.42
C HIS A 215 14.27 3.59 -13.45
N ALA A 216 15.16 2.69 -13.86
CA ALA A 216 16.28 2.25 -13.05
C ALA A 216 17.46 3.22 -13.15
N ARG A 217 18.30 3.23 -12.11
CA ARG A 217 19.48 4.09 -12.00
C ARG A 217 20.58 3.74 -12.99
N ASP A 218 20.61 2.50 -13.46
CA ASP A 218 21.52 1.99 -14.49
C ASP A 218 21.05 2.31 -15.93
N GLY A 219 19.90 2.97 -16.09
CA GLY A 219 19.31 3.34 -17.37
C GLY A 219 18.31 2.34 -17.92
N GLU A 220 18.08 1.20 -17.27
CA GLU A 220 17.01 0.27 -17.64
C GLU A 220 15.63 0.92 -17.43
N THR A 221 14.68 0.62 -18.31
CA THR A 221 13.28 1.00 -18.14
C THR A 221 12.41 -0.24 -18.23
N CYS A 222 11.68 -0.52 -17.16
CA CYS A 222 10.60 -1.50 -17.18
C CYS A 222 9.31 -0.75 -17.55
N LEU A 223 8.77 -1.00 -18.75
CA LEU A 223 7.48 -0.47 -19.18
C LEU A 223 6.55 -1.62 -19.54
N MET A 224 5.49 -1.77 -18.77
CA MET A 224 4.44 -2.76 -18.99
C MET A 224 3.11 -2.05 -19.20
N THR A 225 2.43 -2.35 -20.30
CA THR A 225 1.01 -2.08 -20.48
C THR A 225 0.29 -3.40 -20.58
N LEU A 226 -0.60 -3.66 -19.64
CA LEU A 226 -1.26 -4.94 -19.47
C LEU A 226 -2.77 -4.74 -19.52
N PHE A 227 -3.47 -5.58 -20.27
CA PHE A 227 -4.92 -5.62 -20.31
C PHE A 227 -5.42 -7.01 -19.97
N GLY A 228 -6.45 -7.10 -19.15
CA GLY A 228 -6.99 -8.39 -18.74
C GLY A 228 -7.68 -8.36 -17.38
N GLY A 229 -7.87 -9.54 -16.83
CA GLY A 229 -8.63 -9.76 -15.61
C GLY A 229 -8.15 -10.98 -14.83
N PRO A 230 -8.71 -11.22 -13.63
CA PRO A 230 -8.29 -12.33 -12.78
C PRO A 230 -8.52 -13.71 -13.43
N LYS A 231 -9.58 -13.88 -14.24
CA LYS A 231 -9.90 -15.14 -14.92
C LYS A 231 -9.13 -15.35 -16.22
N THR A 232 -8.86 -14.27 -16.94
CA THR A 232 -8.24 -14.29 -18.28
C THR A 232 -6.72 -14.08 -18.24
N GLY A 233 -6.18 -13.74 -17.06
CA GLY A 233 -4.81 -13.29 -16.92
C GLY A 233 -4.61 -11.87 -17.47
N MET A 234 -3.36 -11.42 -17.47
CA MET A 234 -2.97 -10.11 -17.97
C MET A 234 -2.13 -10.27 -19.24
N ALA A 235 -2.64 -9.78 -20.37
CA ALA A 235 -1.96 -9.79 -21.66
C ALA A 235 -1.23 -8.46 -21.90
N SER A 236 -0.04 -8.52 -22.51
CA SER A 236 0.70 -7.31 -22.87
C SER A 236 0.08 -6.60 -24.07
N GLU A 237 -0.01 -5.28 -24.00
CA GLU A 237 -0.43 -4.38 -25.08
C GLU A 237 0.69 -3.39 -25.41
N HIS A 238 0.59 -2.73 -26.57
CA HIS A 238 1.45 -1.60 -26.89
C HIS A 238 1.16 -0.43 -25.94
N SER A 239 2.22 0.16 -25.40
CA SER A 239 2.08 1.29 -24.49
C SER A 239 1.63 2.57 -25.21
N PRO A 240 0.63 3.28 -24.68
CA PRO A 240 0.26 4.60 -25.19
C PRO A 240 1.40 5.62 -25.07
N PRO A 241 1.32 6.78 -25.75
CA PRO A 241 2.31 7.84 -25.56
C PRO A 241 2.27 8.41 -24.14
N ARG A 242 3.42 8.88 -23.66
CA ARG A 242 3.55 9.59 -22.38
C ARG A 242 2.84 10.94 -22.45
N ARG A 243 2.07 11.25 -21.40
CA ARG A 243 1.41 12.51 -21.17
C ARG A 243 1.51 12.84 -19.69
N ASP A 244 2.14 13.96 -19.37
CA ASP A 244 2.32 14.38 -17.99
C ASP A 244 1.09 15.16 -17.51
N LEU A 245 0.54 14.75 -16.37
CA LEU A 245 -0.51 15.51 -15.70
C LEU A 245 0.07 16.79 -15.11
N SER A 246 -0.78 17.79 -14.89
CA SER A 246 -0.39 18.99 -14.15
C SER A 246 0.14 18.62 -12.76
N GLY A 247 1.24 19.25 -12.35
CA GLY A 247 1.83 19.07 -11.02
C GLY A 247 0.82 19.38 -9.90
N GLY A 248 0.95 18.68 -8.77
CA GLY A 248 0.15 18.95 -7.58
C GLY A 248 0.38 20.38 -7.04
N PRO A 249 -0.61 20.97 -6.35
CA PRO A 249 -0.54 22.36 -5.90
C PRO A 249 0.56 22.64 -4.87
N ILE A 250 1.00 21.64 -4.11
CA ILE A 250 1.94 21.84 -2.99
C ILE A 250 3.35 21.36 -3.36
N TRP A 251 3.53 20.08 -3.65
CA TRP A 251 4.88 19.50 -3.78
C TRP A 251 5.37 19.40 -5.22
N ARG A 252 4.47 19.51 -6.19
CA ARG A 252 4.76 19.56 -7.63
C ARG A 252 5.63 18.37 -8.12
N VAL A 253 5.50 17.20 -7.50
CA VAL A 253 6.08 15.95 -8.02
C VAL A 253 5.52 15.70 -9.42
N THR A 254 6.37 15.23 -10.34
CA THR A 254 5.99 14.88 -11.70
C THR A 254 4.96 13.76 -11.71
N ARG A 255 3.99 13.83 -12.63
CA ARG A 255 2.86 12.91 -12.71
C ARG A 255 2.72 12.36 -14.14
N PRO A 256 3.73 11.64 -14.64
CA PRO A 256 3.63 11.00 -15.95
C PRO A 256 2.52 9.95 -15.96
N ALA A 257 1.82 9.86 -17.08
CA ALA A 257 0.85 8.82 -17.36
C ALA A 257 0.92 8.43 -18.83
N ARG A 258 0.43 7.25 -19.19
CA ARG A 258 0.40 6.78 -20.60
C ARG A 258 -1.04 6.81 -21.09
N SER A 259 -1.34 7.64 -22.10
CA SER A 259 -2.68 7.70 -22.71
C SER A 259 -2.66 8.29 -24.12
N HIS A 260 -3.46 7.71 -25.02
CA HIS A 260 -3.66 8.25 -26.36
C HIS A 260 -4.44 9.57 -26.35
N GLN A 261 -5.43 9.71 -25.45
CA GLN A 261 -6.36 10.84 -25.42
C GLN A 261 -6.19 11.74 -24.18
N GLY A 262 -5.29 11.37 -23.28
CA GLY A 262 -5.11 12.05 -21.99
C GLY A 262 -6.04 11.52 -20.90
N PHE A 263 -6.03 12.19 -19.75
CA PHE A 263 -6.88 11.89 -18.60
C PHE A 263 -7.46 13.19 -18.03
N ARG A 264 -8.67 13.11 -17.48
CA ARG A 264 -9.27 14.17 -16.67
C ARG A 264 -8.97 13.90 -15.19
N VAL A 265 -8.33 14.85 -14.51
CA VAL A 265 -8.09 14.73 -13.07
C VAL A 265 -9.40 14.98 -12.32
N GLN A 266 -9.98 13.95 -11.71
CA GLN A 266 -11.16 14.09 -10.86
C GLN A 266 -10.74 14.60 -9.47
N LYS A 267 -9.71 14.01 -8.88
CA LYS A 267 -9.17 14.43 -7.58
C LYS A 267 -7.70 14.04 -7.45
N THR A 268 -6.88 14.93 -6.91
CA THR A 268 -5.55 14.56 -6.41
C THR A 268 -5.72 14.10 -4.97
N LEU A 269 -5.55 12.79 -4.73
CA LEU A 269 -5.81 12.12 -3.46
C LEU A 269 -4.65 12.30 -2.48
N GLU A 270 -3.42 12.20 -3.00
CA GLU A 270 -2.18 12.45 -2.26
C GLU A 270 -1.30 13.44 -3.02
N ASP A 271 -0.81 14.44 -2.28
CA ASP A 271 0.21 15.39 -2.72
C ASP A 271 1.26 15.46 -1.60
N THR A 272 2.38 14.78 -1.81
CA THR A 272 3.46 14.64 -0.83
C THR A 272 4.81 14.97 -1.47
N PRO A 273 5.88 15.18 -0.68
CA PRO A 273 7.17 15.62 -1.20
C PRO A 273 7.77 14.75 -2.31
N PHE A 274 7.44 13.46 -2.36
CA PHE A 274 8.04 12.47 -3.24
C PHE A 274 7.01 11.50 -3.86
N TYR A 275 5.75 11.55 -3.43
CA TYR A 275 4.70 10.63 -3.87
C TYR A 275 3.39 11.36 -4.13
N THR A 276 2.71 10.99 -5.20
CA THR A 276 1.36 11.50 -5.53
C THR A 276 0.43 10.37 -5.92
N ARG A 277 -0.85 10.55 -5.59
CA ARG A 277 -1.94 9.65 -6.01
C ARG A 277 -3.11 10.45 -6.53
N SER A 278 -3.76 9.94 -7.56
CA SER A 278 -4.81 10.62 -8.28
C SER A 278 -5.96 9.67 -8.61
N HIS A 279 -7.18 10.17 -8.48
CA HIS A 279 -8.35 9.61 -9.14
C HIS A 279 -8.54 10.36 -10.46
N LEU A 280 -8.43 9.66 -11.58
CA LEU A 280 -8.60 10.21 -12.92
C LEU A 280 -9.79 9.53 -13.61
N HIS A 281 -10.23 10.15 -14.71
CA HIS A 281 -11.06 9.50 -15.71
C HIS A 281 -10.33 9.46 -17.05
N ASP A 282 -10.41 8.33 -17.74
CA ASP A 282 -10.00 8.26 -19.14
C ASP A 282 -11.03 8.94 -20.06
N ALA A 283 -10.77 8.94 -21.35
CA ALA A 283 -11.65 9.58 -22.33
C ALA A 283 -13.02 8.88 -22.49
N SER A 284 -13.12 7.60 -22.11
CA SER A 284 -14.37 6.85 -22.05
C SER A 284 -15.12 7.06 -20.73
N GLY A 285 -14.54 7.80 -19.78
CA GLY A 285 -15.11 8.04 -18.46
C GLY A 285 -14.79 6.95 -17.44
N ASN A 286 -13.94 5.97 -17.77
CA ASN A 286 -13.57 4.92 -16.83
C ASN A 286 -12.73 5.48 -15.69
N SER A 287 -12.95 4.97 -14.48
CA SER A 287 -12.16 5.32 -13.31
C SER A 287 -10.73 4.80 -13.44
N VAL A 288 -9.76 5.65 -13.08
CA VAL A 288 -8.34 5.33 -13.12
C VAL A 288 -7.69 5.70 -11.79
N MET A 289 -7.12 4.71 -11.11
CA MET A 289 -6.16 4.94 -10.04
C MET A 289 -4.81 5.24 -10.66
N HIS A 290 -4.15 6.33 -10.24
CA HIS A 290 -2.83 6.74 -10.74
C HIS A 290 -1.90 7.10 -9.59
N GLU A 291 -0.68 6.62 -9.66
CA GLU A 291 0.39 6.83 -8.68
C GLU A 291 1.67 7.28 -9.39
N SER A 292 2.42 8.17 -8.73
CA SER A 292 3.77 8.56 -9.16
C SER A 292 4.66 8.73 -7.94
N LEU A 293 5.85 8.15 -7.99
CA LEU A 293 6.86 8.16 -6.94
C LEU A 293 8.20 8.61 -7.50
N ASP A 294 8.84 9.54 -6.80
CA ASP A 294 10.18 10.06 -7.09
C ASP A 294 11.14 9.61 -5.97
N LEU A 295 12.02 8.67 -6.28
CA LEU A 295 12.94 8.07 -5.32
C LEU A 295 14.20 8.92 -5.09
N ASP A 296 14.53 9.82 -6.01
CA ASP A 296 15.59 10.81 -5.81
C ASP A 296 15.15 11.84 -4.76
N ARG A 297 13.92 12.34 -4.87
CA ARG A 297 13.30 13.17 -3.84
C ARG A 297 13.15 12.39 -2.54
N PHE A 298 12.67 11.15 -2.56
CA PHE A 298 12.58 10.32 -1.35
C PHE A 298 13.94 10.23 -0.63
N SER A 299 15.02 9.99 -1.38
CA SER A 299 16.38 9.84 -0.84
C SER A 299 17.01 11.16 -0.37
N ALA A 300 16.45 12.30 -0.79
CA ALA A 300 16.97 13.61 -0.43
C ALA A 300 16.92 13.84 1.10
N PRO A 301 17.99 14.39 1.72
CA PRO A 301 18.03 14.59 3.17
C PRO A 301 16.88 15.41 3.74
N TRP A 302 16.37 16.38 2.97
CA TRP A 302 15.26 17.23 3.41
C TRP A 302 13.93 16.46 3.45
N VAL A 303 13.67 15.54 2.51
CA VAL A 303 12.48 14.67 2.56
C VAL A 303 12.58 13.72 3.74
N GLN A 304 13.72 13.05 3.90
CA GLN A 304 13.96 12.13 5.02
C GLN A 304 13.77 12.79 6.39
N ARG A 305 14.02 14.10 6.52
CA ARG A 305 13.73 14.88 7.75
C ARG A 305 12.24 15.17 7.96
N LEU A 306 11.43 15.23 6.91
CA LEU A 306 9.98 15.47 7.00
C LEU A 306 9.18 14.20 7.32
N LEU A 307 9.64 13.02 6.86
CA LEU A 307 8.91 11.75 7.01
C LEU A 307 8.52 11.39 8.45
N PRO A 308 9.39 11.59 9.48
CA PRO A 308 9.04 11.25 10.87
C PRO A 308 7.83 12.00 11.44
N PHE A 309 7.46 13.16 10.88
CA PHE A 309 6.30 13.93 11.32
C PHE A 309 4.98 13.37 10.79
N ARG A 310 5.03 12.59 9.72
CA ARG A 310 3.87 11.94 9.11
C ARG A 310 3.73 10.51 9.60
N MET A 311 4.82 9.75 9.65
CA MET A 311 4.80 8.36 10.08
C MET A 311 4.77 8.22 11.60
N ARG A 312 3.86 7.40 12.11
CA ARG A 312 3.82 7.08 13.53
C ARG A 312 4.66 5.84 13.80
N LYS A 313 5.68 5.99 14.64
CA LYS A 313 6.38 4.86 15.26
C LYS A 313 5.80 4.59 16.64
N ILE A 314 5.31 3.37 16.88
CA ILE A 314 4.87 2.99 18.23
C ILE A 314 6.09 2.48 19.00
N PHE A 315 6.53 3.25 19.99
CA PHE A 315 7.45 2.79 21.01
C PHE A 315 6.63 2.17 22.15
N TYR A 316 6.50 0.84 22.20
CA TYR A 316 6.05 0.23 23.46
C TYR A 316 7.24 0.19 24.42
N GLY A 317 7.20 1.10 25.40
CA GLY A 317 8.13 1.27 26.49
C GLY A 317 7.40 1.91 27.67
N LEU A 318 6.37 1.21 28.14
CA LEU A 318 5.77 1.22 29.48
C LEU A 318 4.64 0.21 29.39
N SER A 319 4.93 -1.01 29.86
CA SER A 319 3.87 -1.96 30.23
C SER A 319 2.86 -1.24 31.11
N ASN A 320 1.57 -1.35 30.80
CA ASN A 320 0.53 -1.13 31.80
C ASN A 320 0.68 -2.23 32.87
N ALA A 321 1.63 -2.04 33.78
CA ALA A 321 1.65 -2.71 35.06
C ALA A 321 0.80 -1.84 35.99
N GLY A 322 -0.39 -2.33 36.32
CA GLY A 322 -1.27 -1.63 37.26
C GLY A 322 -2.75 -1.96 37.12
N ASP A 323 -3.10 -3.20 36.81
CA ASP A 323 -4.45 -3.72 37.12
C ASP A 323 -4.30 -4.83 38.16
N SER A 324 -3.95 -4.41 39.37
CA SER A 324 -4.14 -5.20 40.59
C SER A 324 -4.87 -4.29 41.56
N ARG A 325 -6.20 -4.33 41.50
CA ARG A 325 -7.08 -3.81 42.54
C ARG A 325 -6.73 -4.50 43.86
N VAL A 326 -5.92 -3.83 44.69
CA VAL A 326 -5.83 -4.12 46.11
C VAL A 326 -6.78 -3.16 46.81
N THR A 327 -7.94 -3.67 47.18
CA THR A 327 -8.92 -2.99 48.03
C THR A 327 -8.31 -2.84 49.41
N ILE A 328 -7.92 -1.62 49.79
CA ILE A 328 -7.56 -1.30 51.18
C ILE A 328 -8.85 -0.81 51.87
N PRO A 329 -9.32 -1.48 52.95
CA PRO A 329 -10.50 -1.02 53.66
C PRO A 329 -10.16 0.21 54.50
N PHE A 330 -10.89 1.31 54.28
CA PHE A 330 -10.87 2.47 55.16
C PHE A 330 -11.52 2.10 56.50
N SER A 331 -10.69 1.86 57.52
CA SER A 331 -11.08 1.85 58.92
C SER A 331 -11.15 3.28 59.45
N LYS A 332 -12.33 3.68 59.94
CA LYS A 332 -12.53 4.90 60.74
C LYS A 332 -11.93 4.71 62.13
N SER A 333 -11.05 5.60 62.58
CA SER A 333 -11.03 6.05 63.97
C SER A 333 -10.11 7.25 64.25
N LEU A 334 -10.70 8.26 64.90
CA LEU A 334 -10.17 9.10 65.99
C LEU A 334 -8.92 9.98 65.75
N LYS A 335 -9.12 11.29 65.60
CA LYS A 335 -9.22 12.25 66.70
C LYS A 335 -9.85 13.56 66.23
#